data_AF-V4JLT8-F1
#
_entry.id   AF-V4JLT8-F1
#
_cell.length_a   1.000
_cell.length_b   1.000
_cell.length_c   1.000
_cell.angle_alpha   90.00
_cell.angle_beta   90.00
_cell.angle_gamma   90.00
#
_symmetry.space_group_name_H-M   'P 1'
#
loop_
_entity.id
_entity.type
_entity.pdbx_description
1 polymer ?
#
loop_
_entity_poly.entity_id
_entity_poly.type
_entity_poly.pdbx_seq_one_letter_code
_entity_poly.pdbx_strand_id
1 'polypeptide(L)'
;MLNLALLMTAVGGVLWGVSKGALQFYQLPALSSALVLVFIVPSFNGSLMNGLPEDAIAKTILMTLLCLVALWKGYGLGLTGRVSIGRPGHTDRMLVVGVALSLISAASYAKLGQLTAGSAVGFFTTEGAYSQLMEGPLVLFKALASFGQIGLMLCLIAWLRGRSTPALLAVIGALVIPIAVAVLLGRRSETISLLLTIALTLFFERRMLVPRLALILAIPVILVIVLVAPEYRKHSQIGGDFSKAIDVDVAEQFSHFTSEGATEVRNGVYIIGATDREMVLQWGASYYNGVVRNFVPRFIVGADVKERKLDNLCSSSEGRRYSIILASATKPNFWR
;
A
#
# COMPACT_ATOMS: atom_id res chain seq x y z
N MET A 1 1.74 29.26 8.41
CA MET A 1 0.46 29.44 7.67
C MET A 1 0.10 28.24 6.79
N LEU A 2 1.00 27.72 5.96
CA LEU A 2 0.73 26.58 5.06
C LEU A 2 0.27 25.30 5.79
N ASN A 3 0.85 24.96 6.94
CA ASN A 3 0.43 23.81 7.75
C ASN A 3 -1.03 23.89 8.20
N LEU A 4 -1.48 25.08 8.62
CA LEU A 4 -2.88 25.30 9.00
C LEU A 4 -3.81 25.16 7.79
N ALA A 5 -3.40 25.65 6.62
CA ALA A 5 -4.18 25.46 5.39
C ALA A 5 -4.30 23.97 5.01
N LEU A 6 -3.22 23.20 5.13
CA LEU A 6 -3.23 21.75 4.90
C LEU A 6 -4.16 21.03 5.88
N LEU A 7 -4.05 21.36 7.17
CA LEU A 7 -4.93 20.80 8.20
C LEU A 7 -6.40 21.14 7.91
N MET A 8 -6.71 22.40 7.62
CA MET A 8 -8.08 22.85 7.37
C MET A 8 -8.69 22.21 6.11
N THR A 9 -7.90 22.06 5.03
CA THR A 9 -8.36 21.37 3.81
C THR A 9 -8.58 19.87 4.04
N ALA A 10 -7.68 19.21 4.76
CA ALA A 10 -7.83 17.79 5.09
C ALA A 10 -9.04 17.54 6.01
N VAL A 11 -9.18 18.33 7.09
CA VAL A 11 -10.33 18.26 8.01
C VAL A 11 -11.63 18.59 7.28
N GLY A 12 -11.65 19.68 6.50
CA GLY A 12 -12.81 20.06 5.70
C GLY A 12 -13.24 18.96 4.74
N GLY A 13 -12.28 18.22 4.17
CA GLY A 13 -12.58 17.13 3.27
C GLY A 13 -13.13 15.88 3.94
N VAL A 14 -12.63 15.54 5.12
CA VAL A 14 -13.22 14.47 5.95
C VAL A 14 -14.62 14.86 6.41
N LEU A 15 -14.81 16.08 6.92
CA LEU A 15 -16.11 16.57 7.39
C LEU A 15 -17.15 16.61 6.27
N TRP A 16 -16.76 17.02 5.06
CA TRP A 16 -17.62 16.97 3.88
C TRP A 16 -18.07 15.54 3.54
N GLY A 17 -17.16 14.57 3.64
CA GLY A 17 -17.47 13.15 3.43
C GLY A 17 -18.44 12.61 4.48
N VAL A 18 -18.26 12.99 5.76
CA VAL A 18 -19.12 12.59 6.87
C VAL A 18 -20.51 13.25 6.79
N SER A 19 -20.59 14.53 6.41
CA SER A 19 -21.85 15.29 6.40
C SER A 19 -22.81 14.85 5.30
N LYS A 20 -22.30 14.48 4.13
CA LYS A 20 -23.14 14.11 2.98
C LYS A 20 -23.71 12.69 3.04
N GLY A 21 -23.14 11.81 3.89
CA GLY A 21 -23.64 10.45 4.11
C GLY A 21 -22.56 9.38 4.06
N ALA A 22 -22.91 8.16 4.46
CA ALA A 22 -21.95 7.05 4.53
C ALA A 22 -21.34 6.70 3.16
N LEU A 23 -22.13 6.82 2.09
CA LEU A 23 -21.68 6.55 0.72
C LEU A 23 -20.63 7.56 0.23
N GLN A 24 -20.76 8.83 0.61
CA GLN A 24 -19.79 9.87 0.21
C GLN A 24 -18.45 9.73 0.95
N PHE A 25 -18.44 9.15 2.14
CA PHE A 25 -17.19 8.88 2.86
C PHE A 25 -16.26 7.91 2.10
N TYR A 26 -16.83 6.96 1.35
CA TYR A 26 -16.04 6.04 0.52
C TYR A 26 -15.51 6.66 -0.77
N GLN A 27 -15.89 7.91 -1.08
CA GLN A 27 -15.42 8.57 -2.28
C GLN A 27 -13.96 8.99 -2.12
N LEU A 28 -13.22 8.97 -3.24
CA LEU A 28 -11.80 9.30 -3.30
C LEU A 28 -11.43 10.61 -2.57
N PRO A 29 -12.21 11.71 -2.65
CA PRO A 29 -11.91 12.96 -1.96
C PRO A 29 -11.86 12.83 -0.43
N ALA A 30 -12.80 12.11 0.17
CA ALA A 30 -12.88 11.94 1.62
C ALA A 30 -11.77 11.00 2.12
N LEU A 31 -11.54 9.89 1.41
CA LEU A 31 -10.48 8.92 1.74
C LEU A 31 -9.07 9.53 1.63
N SER A 32 -8.80 10.27 0.56
CA SER A 32 -7.50 10.96 0.39
C SER A 32 -7.28 12.02 1.47
N SER A 33 -8.33 12.77 1.84
CA SER A 33 -8.24 13.75 2.93
C SER A 33 -7.97 13.09 4.29
N ALA A 34 -8.62 11.95 4.58
CA ALA A 34 -8.35 11.18 5.78
C ALA A 34 -6.91 10.65 5.83
N LEU A 35 -6.37 10.20 4.69
CA LEU A 35 -4.98 9.75 4.60
C LEU A 35 -3.99 10.89 4.86
N VAL A 36 -4.22 12.06 4.26
CA VAL A 36 -3.41 13.27 4.52
C VAL A 36 -3.46 13.65 6.00
N LEU A 37 -4.64 13.59 6.62
CA LEU A 37 -4.84 13.93 8.02
C LEU A 37 -4.12 12.96 8.98
N VAL A 38 -4.13 11.66 8.67
CA VAL A 38 -3.53 10.61 9.52
C VAL A 38 -2.02 10.54 9.33
N PHE A 39 -1.53 10.69 8.11
CA PHE A 39 -0.14 10.37 7.77
C PHE A 39 0.73 11.61 7.56
N ILE A 40 0.22 12.59 6.81
CA ILE A 40 1.03 13.72 6.36
C ILE A 40 1.03 14.85 7.40
N VAL A 41 -0.15 15.20 7.92
CA VAL A 41 -0.29 16.32 8.88
C VAL A 41 0.57 16.12 10.14
N PRO A 42 0.55 14.95 10.81
CA PRO A 42 1.40 14.75 11.99
C PRO A 42 2.88 14.83 11.65
N SER A 43 3.27 14.38 10.45
CA SER A 43 4.65 14.37 9.97
C SER A 43 5.26 15.77 9.77
N PHE A 44 4.45 16.84 9.75
CA PHE A 44 4.92 18.22 9.60
C PHE A 44 4.97 19.02 10.90
N ASN A 45 4.69 18.41 12.05
CA ASN A 45 4.74 19.11 13.34
C ASN A 45 6.19 19.42 13.76
N GLY A 46 6.43 20.59 14.35
CA GLY A 46 7.72 21.31 14.32
C GLY A 46 8.97 20.63 14.91
N SER A 47 8.84 19.57 15.71
CA SER A 47 9.98 18.76 16.20
C SER A 47 10.65 17.93 15.10
N LEU A 48 9.89 17.60 14.05
CA LEU A 48 10.20 16.58 13.03
C LEU A 48 11.15 17.02 11.92
N MET A 49 11.30 18.32 11.78
CA MET A 49 11.96 18.94 10.64
C MET A 49 13.31 19.55 11.01
N ASN A 50 13.76 19.35 12.26
CA ASN A 50 15.05 19.81 12.73
C ASN A 50 16.17 19.19 11.87
N GLY A 51 16.77 20.00 11.00
CA GLY A 51 17.81 19.59 10.04
C GLY A 51 17.36 19.48 8.59
N LEU A 52 16.09 19.76 8.28
CA LEU A 52 15.59 19.85 6.90
C LEU A 52 15.47 21.31 6.43
N PRO A 53 15.65 21.58 5.13
CA PRO A 53 15.52 22.93 4.60
C PRO A 53 14.07 23.44 4.70
N GLU A 54 13.86 24.61 5.31
CA GLU A 54 12.53 25.22 5.46
C GLU A 54 11.82 25.46 4.13
N ASP A 55 12.59 25.82 3.09
CA ASP A 55 12.11 26.04 1.73
C ASP A 55 11.57 24.74 1.11
N ALA A 56 12.26 23.63 1.31
CA ALA A 56 11.83 22.32 0.81
C ALA A 56 10.53 21.88 1.49
N ILE A 57 10.41 22.09 2.81
CA ILE A 57 9.22 21.74 3.58
C ILE A 57 8.00 22.53 3.09
N ALA A 58 8.14 23.84 2.93
CA ALA A 58 7.07 24.70 2.41
C ALA A 58 6.59 24.25 1.02
N LYS A 59 7.52 23.87 0.13
CA LYS A 59 7.20 23.36 -1.20
C LYS A 59 6.50 22.01 -1.16
N THR A 60 6.90 21.11 -0.27
CA THR A 60 6.22 19.81 -0.08
C THR A 60 4.80 19.98 0.43
N ILE A 61 4.57 20.87 1.40
CA ILE A 61 3.22 21.17 1.90
C ILE A 61 2.35 21.77 0.79
N LEU A 62 2.89 22.73 0.04
CA LEU A 62 2.19 23.35 -1.09
C LEU A 62 1.83 22.33 -2.17
N MET A 63 2.76 21.45 -2.54
CA MET A 63 2.52 20.38 -3.51
C MET A 63 1.43 19.42 -3.02
N THR A 64 1.48 19.02 -1.75
CA THR A 64 0.46 18.16 -1.13
C THR A 64 -0.92 18.81 -1.19
N LEU A 65 -1.02 20.11 -0.85
CA LEU A 65 -2.24 20.90 -0.95
C LEU A 65 -2.79 20.90 -2.39
N LEU A 66 -1.93 21.18 -3.38
CA LEU A 66 -2.31 21.19 -4.80
C LEU A 66 -2.80 19.82 -5.26
N CYS A 67 -2.13 18.74 -4.85
CA CYS A 67 -2.56 17.37 -5.15
C CYS A 67 -3.94 17.08 -4.56
N LEU A 68 -4.21 17.47 -3.31
CA LEU A 68 -5.50 17.26 -2.67
C LEU A 68 -6.63 18.03 -3.39
N VAL A 69 -6.38 19.29 -3.76
CA VAL A 69 -7.31 20.11 -4.53
C VAL A 69 -7.55 19.53 -5.92
N ALA A 70 -6.51 19.05 -6.60
CA ALA A 70 -6.60 18.42 -7.91
C ALA A 70 -7.42 17.13 -7.85
N LEU A 71 -7.22 16.29 -6.82
CA LEU A 71 -8.03 15.09 -6.59
C LEU A 71 -9.50 15.43 -6.40
N TRP A 72 -9.80 16.46 -5.61
CA TRP A 72 -11.16 16.94 -5.38
C TRP A 72 -11.85 17.41 -6.66
N LYS A 73 -11.19 18.31 -7.41
CA LYS A 73 -11.73 18.83 -8.67
C LYS A 73 -11.85 17.74 -9.73
N GLY A 74 -10.81 16.92 -9.89
CA GLY A 74 -10.79 15.82 -10.85
C GLY A 74 -11.89 14.79 -10.59
N TYR A 75 -12.14 14.47 -9.32
CA TYR A 75 -13.23 13.57 -8.94
C TYR A 75 -14.60 14.15 -9.34
N GLY A 76 -14.86 15.43 -9.06
CA GLY A 76 -16.11 16.08 -9.44
C GLY A 76 -16.36 16.09 -10.96
N LEU A 77 -15.30 16.27 -11.76
CA LEU A 77 -15.39 16.29 -13.22
C LEU A 77 -15.57 14.88 -13.82
N GLY A 78 -14.91 13.87 -13.24
CA GLY A 78 -14.87 12.49 -13.77
C GLY A 78 -16.13 11.67 -13.54
N LEU A 79 -17.02 12.08 -12.63
CA LEU A 79 -18.26 11.35 -12.31
C LEU A 79 -19.35 11.41 -13.41
N THR A 80 -19.09 12.08 -14.52
CA THR A 80 -20.07 12.27 -15.61
C THR A 80 -20.17 11.08 -16.57
N GLY A 81 -19.34 10.05 -16.41
CA GLY A 81 -19.36 8.84 -17.25
C GLY A 81 -20.44 7.83 -16.84
N ARG A 82 -21.25 7.36 -17.81
CA ARG A 82 -22.12 6.19 -17.60
C ARG A 82 -21.28 4.91 -17.62
N VAL A 83 -21.13 4.26 -16.47
CA VAL A 83 -20.54 2.92 -16.41
C VAL A 83 -21.63 1.90 -16.74
N SER A 84 -21.43 1.15 -17.82
CA SER A 84 -22.26 -0.01 -18.14
C SER A 84 -21.98 -1.11 -17.13
N ILE A 85 -22.91 -1.36 -16.22
CA ILE A 85 -22.81 -2.47 -15.26
C ILE A 85 -23.11 -3.75 -16.04
N GLY A 86 -22.08 -4.60 -16.19
CA GLY A 86 -22.19 -5.89 -16.87
C GLY A 86 -23.22 -6.81 -16.21
N ARG A 87 -23.74 -7.76 -16.98
CA ARG A 87 -24.73 -8.75 -16.52
C ARG A 87 -24.15 -9.58 -15.35
N PRO A 88 -24.99 -9.98 -14.38
CA PRO A 88 -24.55 -10.82 -13.27
C PRO A 88 -23.95 -12.14 -13.80
N GLY A 89 -22.71 -12.43 -13.42
CA GLY A 89 -22.01 -13.67 -13.77
C GLY A 89 -22.61 -14.89 -13.07
N HIS A 90 -22.43 -16.08 -13.67
CA HIS A 90 -22.89 -17.35 -13.13
C HIS A 90 -22.08 -17.76 -11.90
N THR A 91 -22.75 -17.96 -10.76
CA THR A 91 -22.15 -18.26 -9.44
C THR A 91 -21.20 -19.46 -9.45
N ASP A 92 -21.55 -20.54 -10.15
CA ASP A 92 -20.74 -21.77 -10.16
C ASP A 92 -19.40 -21.58 -10.87
N ARG A 93 -19.39 -20.83 -11.97
CA ARG A 93 -18.15 -20.52 -12.70
C ARG A 93 -17.25 -19.61 -11.87
N MET A 94 -17.82 -18.67 -11.12
CA MET A 94 -17.06 -17.79 -10.23
C MET A 94 -16.38 -18.60 -9.12
N LEU A 95 -17.06 -19.59 -8.55
CA LEU A 95 -16.46 -20.46 -7.53
C LEU A 95 -15.29 -21.29 -8.07
N VAL A 96 -15.48 -21.95 -9.22
CA VAL A 96 -14.42 -22.78 -9.84
C VAL A 96 -13.20 -21.94 -10.20
N VAL A 97 -13.41 -20.77 -10.81
CA VAL A 97 -12.32 -19.83 -11.14
C VAL A 97 -11.65 -19.31 -9.87
N GLY A 98 -12.44 -18.97 -8.84
CA GLY A 98 -11.92 -18.49 -7.55
C GLY A 98 -11.00 -19.52 -6.90
N VAL A 99 -11.45 -20.77 -6.81
CA VAL A 99 -10.66 -21.90 -6.26
C VAL A 99 -9.39 -22.11 -7.10
N ALA A 100 -9.49 -22.12 -8.43
CA ALA A 100 -8.33 -22.30 -9.29
C ALA A 100 -7.27 -21.19 -9.08
N LEU A 101 -7.69 -19.93 -8.99
CA LEU A 101 -6.79 -18.80 -8.73
C LEU A 101 -6.16 -18.88 -7.33
N SER A 102 -6.93 -19.26 -6.31
CA SER A 102 -6.41 -19.47 -4.95
C SER A 102 -5.39 -20.62 -4.89
N LEU A 103 -5.60 -21.70 -5.64
CA LEU A 103 -4.64 -22.81 -5.75
C LEU A 103 -3.36 -22.40 -6.48
N ILE A 104 -3.47 -21.63 -7.58
CA ILE A 104 -2.31 -21.07 -8.29
C ILE A 104 -1.48 -20.18 -7.34
N SER A 105 -2.15 -19.35 -6.56
CA SER A 105 -1.49 -18.52 -5.54
C SER A 105 -0.80 -19.38 -4.47
N ALA A 106 -1.46 -20.42 -3.96
CA ALA A 106 -0.88 -21.35 -2.99
C ALA A 106 0.38 -22.04 -3.52
N ALA A 107 0.33 -22.56 -4.75
CA ALA A 107 1.48 -23.17 -5.41
C ALA A 107 2.62 -22.15 -5.60
N SER A 108 2.28 -20.90 -5.92
CA SER A 108 3.25 -19.82 -6.10
C SER A 108 3.94 -19.45 -4.79
N TYR A 109 3.22 -19.35 -3.67
CA TYR A 109 3.83 -19.13 -2.34
C TYR A 109 4.71 -20.29 -1.90
N ALA A 110 4.30 -21.53 -2.14
CA ALA A 110 5.12 -22.69 -1.85
C ALA A 110 6.43 -22.69 -2.66
N LYS A 111 6.37 -22.30 -3.94
CA LYS A 111 7.54 -22.14 -4.80
C LYS A 111 8.43 -20.97 -4.38
N LEU A 112 7.84 -19.85 -3.95
CA LEU A 112 8.59 -18.74 -3.37
C LEU A 112 9.38 -19.20 -2.15
N GLY A 113 8.74 -19.92 -1.22
CA GLY A 113 9.45 -20.44 -0.04
C GLY A 113 10.62 -21.36 -0.40
N GLN A 114 10.41 -22.28 -1.36
CA GLN A 114 11.46 -23.19 -1.83
C GLN A 114 12.66 -22.43 -2.40
N LEU A 115 12.42 -21.36 -3.17
CA LEU A 115 13.48 -20.55 -3.79
C LEU A 115 14.21 -19.65 -2.78
N THR A 116 13.51 -19.13 -1.77
CA THR A 116 14.11 -18.17 -0.83
C THR A 116 14.85 -18.82 0.32
N ALA A 117 14.35 -19.95 0.84
CA ALA A 117 14.86 -20.55 2.07
C ALA A 117 14.79 -22.09 2.07
N GLY A 118 14.79 -22.70 0.88
CA GLY A 118 14.89 -24.16 0.71
C GLY A 118 13.69 -24.97 1.21
N SER A 119 12.63 -24.32 1.69
CA SER A 119 11.46 -24.96 2.31
C SER A 119 10.17 -24.24 1.94
N ALA A 120 9.05 -24.96 1.85
CA ALA A 120 7.78 -24.37 1.41
C ALA A 120 7.27 -23.23 2.34
N VAL A 121 7.72 -23.20 3.59
CA VAL A 121 7.37 -22.19 4.61
C VAL A 121 8.47 -21.13 4.77
N GLY A 122 9.62 -21.32 4.12
CA GLY A 122 10.79 -20.47 4.25
C GLY A 122 10.58 -19.01 3.78
N PHE A 123 9.51 -18.72 3.05
CA PHE A 123 9.14 -17.34 2.74
C PHE A 123 8.68 -16.54 3.98
N PHE A 124 8.20 -17.24 5.01
CA PHE A 124 7.69 -16.65 6.25
C PHE A 124 8.74 -16.58 7.37
N THR A 125 9.97 -17.05 7.11
CA THR A 125 11.09 -16.98 8.04
C THR A 125 11.89 -15.69 7.86
N THR A 126 12.71 -15.37 8.85
CA THR A 126 13.55 -14.16 8.90
C THR A 126 14.53 -14.03 7.74
N GLU A 127 14.97 -15.16 7.18
CA GLU A 127 15.98 -15.21 6.11
C GLU A 127 15.39 -15.02 4.69
N GLY A 128 14.14 -15.45 4.46
CA GLY A 128 13.57 -15.56 3.11
C GLY A 128 12.89 -14.31 2.56
N ALA A 129 12.38 -13.42 3.42
CA ALA A 129 11.53 -12.31 2.98
C ALA A 129 12.28 -11.05 2.49
N TYR A 130 13.57 -10.90 2.81
CA TYR A 130 14.33 -9.64 2.63
C TYR A 130 15.72 -9.76 2.00
N SER A 131 16.28 -10.97 1.89
CA SER A 131 17.68 -11.14 1.48
C SER A 131 17.90 -11.16 -0.04
N GLN A 132 16.86 -11.24 -0.85
CA GLN A 132 17.01 -11.44 -2.30
C GLN A 132 16.49 -10.27 -3.15
N LEU A 133 17.36 -9.80 -4.05
CA LEU A 133 17.00 -8.93 -5.15
C LEU A 133 15.85 -9.57 -5.93
N MET A 134 14.73 -8.86 -6.08
CA MET A 134 13.54 -9.36 -6.78
C MET A 134 13.81 -9.41 -8.29
N GLU A 135 14.55 -10.43 -8.72
CA GLU A 135 14.93 -10.64 -10.11
C GLU A 135 14.50 -12.02 -10.60
N GLY A 136 14.22 -12.10 -11.91
CA GLY A 136 13.89 -13.34 -12.60
C GLY A 136 12.60 -14.03 -12.10
N PRO A 137 12.63 -15.33 -11.77
CA PRO A 137 11.45 -16.14 -11.49
C PRO A 137 10.69 -15.71 -10.23
N LEU A 138 11.35 -15.05 -9.28
CA LEU A 138 10.73 -14.58 -8.04
C LEU A 138 9.61 -13.55 -8.30
N VAL A 139 9.79 -12.69 -9.30
CA VAL A 139 8.79 -11.68 -9.71
C VAL A 139 7.56 -12.35 -10.31
N LEU A 140 7.75 -13.41 -11.10
CA LEU A 140 6.65 -14.17 -11.70
C LEU A 140 5.80 -14.81 -10.60
N PHE A 141 6.42 -15.54 -9.68
CA PHE A 141 5.67 -16.20 -8.60
C PHE A 141 5.02 -15.19 -7.65
N LYS A 142 5.63 -14.03 -7.42
CA LYS A 142 5.00 -12.93 -6.67
C LYS A 142 3.77 -12.37 -7.40
N ALA A 143 3.84 -12.22 -8.73
CA ALA A 143 2.69 -11.80 -9.53
C ALA A 143 1.57 -12.84 -9.49
N LEU A 144 1.89 -14.13 -9.64
CA LEU A 144 0.91 -15.21 -9.55
C LEU A 144 0.30 -15.34 -8.15
N ALA A 145 1.08 -15.06 -7.10
CA ALA A 145 0.60 -15.00 -5.72
C ALA A 145 -0.48 -13.92 -5.52
N SER A 146 -0.42 -12.80 -6.26
CA SER A 146 -1.46 -11.75 -6.17
C SER A 146 -2.84 -12.21 -6.65
N PHE A 147 -2.91 -13.27 -7.46
CA PHE A 147 -4.18 -13.86 -7.88
C PHE A 147 -4.96 -14.50 -6.73
N GLY A 148 -4.30 -14.83 -5.61
CA GLY A 148 -4.97 -15.38 -4.44
C GLY A 148 -6.03 -14.45 -3.87
N GLN A 149 -5.78 -13.14 -3.94
CA GLN A 149 -6.73 -12.13 -3.46
C GLN A 149 -7.94 -11.98 -4.39
N ILE A 150 -7.73 -12.09 -5.71
CA ILE A 150 -8.82 -12.16 -6.69
C ILE A 150 -9.63 -13.44 -6.49
N GLY A 151 -8.95 -14.57 -6.26
CA GLY A 151 -9.58 -15.85 -5.94
C GLY A 151 -10.46 -15.79 -4.70
N LEU A 152 -9.94 -15.20 -3.61
CA LEU A 152 -10.68 -14.94 -2.38
C LEU A 152 -11.93 -14.10 -2.64
N MET A 153 -11.80 -13.00 -3.39
CA MET A 153 -12.93 -12.14 -3.76
C MET A 153 -14.03 -12.93 -4.49
N LEU A 154 -13.67 -13.75 -5.47
CA LEU A 154 -14.63 -14.56 -6.23
C LEU A 154 -15.31 -15.63 -5.38
N CYS A 155 -14.55 -16.35 -4.55
CA CYS A 155 -15.10 -17.34 -3.62
C CYS A 155 -16.08 -16.68 -2.63
N LEU A 156 -15.73 -15.49 -2.12
CA LEU A 156 -16.55 -14.74 -1.19
C LEU A 156 -17.86 -14.27 -1.85
N ILE A 157 -17.81 -13.75 -3.08
CA ILE A 157 -19.01 -13.42 -3.86
C ILE A 157 -19.89 -14.66 -4.07
N ALA A 158 -19.29 -15.78 -4.48
CA ALA A 158 -20.02 -17.02 -4.72
C ALA A 158 -20.74 -17.52 -3.46
N TRP A 159 -20.06 -17.47 -2.31
CA TRP A 159 -20.66 -17.81 -1.02
C TRP A 159 -21.76 -16.84 -0.60
N LEU A 160 -21.58 -15.53 -0.79
CA LEU A 160 -22.59 -14.53 -0.41
C LEU A 160 -23.88 -14.67 -1.23
N ARG A 161 -23.78 -15.07 -2.50
CA ARG A 161 -24.93 -15.28 -3.40
C ARG A 161 -25.65 -16.61 -3.17
N GLY A 162 -24.91 -17.72 -3.12
CA GLY A 162 -25.49 -19.07 -3.05
C GLY A 162 -25.59 -19.66 -1.65
N ARG A 163 -24.82 -19.15 -0.68
CA ARG A 163 -24.67 -19.67 0.69
C ARG A 163 -24.43 -21.19 0.76
N SER A 164 -23.76 -21.75 -0.24
CA SER A 164 -23.46 -23.18 -0.30
C SER A 164 -22.29 -23.53 0.63
N THR A 165 -22.35 -24.72 1.25
CA THR A 165 -21.25 -25.28 2.06
C THR A 165 -19.93 -25.41 1.30
N PRO A 166 -19.86 -25.86 0.01
CA PRO A 166 -18.60 -25.89 -0.72
C PRO A 166 -18.03 -24.48 -0.95
N ALA A 167 -18.87 -23.47 -1.15
CA ALA A 167 -18.38 -22.09 -1.28
C ALA A 167 -17.79 -21.56 0.04
N LEU A 168 -18.37 -21.94 1.18
CA LEU A 168 -17.80 -21.59 2.49
C LEU A 168 -16.43 -22.24 2.69
N LEU A 169 -16.28 -23.52 2.38
CA LEU A 169 -14.99 -24.22 2.46
C LEU A 169 -13.94 -23.59 1.53
N ALA A 170 -14.35 -23.21 0.31
CA ALA A 170 -13.47 -22.50 -0.62
C ALA A 170 -13.02 -21.14 -0.08
N VAL A 171 -13.92 -20.38 0.56
CA VAL A 171 -13.56 -19.11 1.23
C VAL A 171 -12.56 -19.36 2.35
N ILE A 172 -12.82 -20.33 3.24
CA ILE A 172 -11.92 -20.65 4.34
C ILE A 172 -10.54 -21.03 3.81
N GLY A 173 -10.47 -21.91 2.81
CA GLY A 173 -9.20 -22.31 2.18
C GLY A 173 -8.47 -21.14 1.51
N ALA A 174 -9.19 -20.27 0.79
CA ALA A 174 -8.63 -19.08 0.15
C ALA A 174 -8.14 -18.03 1.17
N LEU A 175 -8.68 -18.02 2.39
CA LEU A 175 -8.37 -17.05 3.44
C LEU A 175 -7.07 -17.39 4.19
N VAL A 176 -6.69 -18.68 4.25
CA VAL A 176 -5.51 -19.16 4.99
C VAL A 176 -4.25 -18.39 4.61
N ILE A 177 -3.97 -18.26 3.31
CA ILE A 177 -2.74 -17.65 2.82
C ILE A 177 -2.70 -16.14 3.06
N PRO A 178 -3.73 -15.34 2.67
CA PRO A 178 -3.76 -13.92 2.98
C PRO A 178 -3.65 -13.63 4.48
N ILE A 179 -4.28 -14.43 5.35
CA ILE A 179 -4.13 -14.27 6.80
C ILE A 179 -2.69 -14.58 7.22
N ALA A 180 -2.11 -15.69 6.77
CA ALA A 180 -0.73 -16.04 7.08
C ALA A 180 0.25 -14.93 6.64
N VAL A 181 0.04 -14.34 5.46
CA VAL A 181 0.84 -13.22 4.96
C VAL A 181 0.60 -11.95 5.78
N ALA A 182 -0.64 -11.63 6.14
CA ALA A 182 -0.95 -10.45 6.94
C ALA A 182 -0.32 -10.53 8.34
N VAL A 183 -0.45 -11.68 8.99
CA VAL A 183 0.00 -11.91 10.38
C VAL A 183 1.51 -12.16 10.45
N LEU A 184 2.04 -13.14 9.70
CA LEU A 184 3.43 -13.57 9.84
C LEU A 184 4.41 -12.57 9.19
N LEU A 185 4.08 -12.02 8.02
CA LEU A 185 4.95 -11.04 7.36
C LEU A 185 4.75 -9.61 7.88
N GLY A 186 3.69 -9.34 8.65
CA GLY A 186 3.38 -8.01 9.18
C GLY A 186 3.26 -6.93 8.10
N ARG A 187 2.85 -7.30 6.87
CA ARG A 187 2.78 -6.37 5.75
C ARG A 187 1.46 -5.59 5.79
N ARG A 188 1.57 -4.28 6.07
CA ARG A 188 0.44 -3.34 6.10
C ARG A 188 -0.38 -3.35 4.81
N SER A 189 0.31 -3.37 3.65
CA SER A 189 -0.34 -3.37 2.34
C SER A 189 -1.25 -4.57 2.17
N GLU A 190 -0.79 -5.77 2.54
CA GLU A 190 -1.55 -7.02 2.39
C GLU A 190 -2.72 -7.09 3.38
N THR A 191 -2.51 -6.63 4.61
CA THR A 191 -3.57 -6.58 5.63
C THR A 191 -4.70 -5.64 5.21
N ILE A 192 -4.35 -4.43 4.76
CA ILE A 192 -5.31 -3.46 4.24
C ILE A 192 -6.02 -4.01 3.01
N SER A 193 -5.28 -4.65 2.12
CA SER A 193 -5.81 -5.26 0.89
C SER A 193 -6.82 -6.37 1.21
N LEU A 194 -6.51 -7.26 2.16
CA LEU A 194 -7.41 -8.30 2.65
C LEU A 194 -8.70 -7.69 3.26
N LEU A 195 -8.55 -6.72 4.16
CA LEU A 195 -9.68 -6.04 4.80
C LEU A 195 -10.56 -5.32 3.77
N LEU A 196 -9.95 -4.62 2.82
CA LEU A 196 -10.67 -3.95 1.73
C LEU A 196 -11.37 -4.96 0.83
N THR A 197 -10.75 -6.08 0.47
CA THR A 197 -11.40 -7.11 -0.33
C THR A 197 -12.65 -7.65 0.35
N ILE A 198 -12.57 -7.96 1.65
CA ILE A 198 -13.74 -8.43 2.41
C ILE A 198 -14.81 -7.33 2.50
N ALA A 199 -14.43 -6.13 2.89
CA ALA A 199 -15.34 -5.00 3.08
C ALA A 199 -16.04 -4.60 1.76
N LEU A 200 -15.29 -4.46 0.66
CA LEU A 200 -15.85 -4.13 -0.64
C LEU A 200 -16.74 -5.24 -1.18
N THR A 201 -16.37 -6.50 -0.99
CA THR A 201 -17.21 -7.63 -1.44
C THR A 201 -18.55 -7.64 -0.68
N LEU A 202 -18.53 -7.43 0.63
CA LEU A 202 -19.75 -7.30 1.44
C LEU A 202 -20.58 -6.08 1.04
N PHE A 203 -19.92 -4.96 0.77
CA PHE A 203 -20.58 -3.73 0.31
C PHE A 203 -21.26 -3.93 -1.04
N PHE A 204 -20.59 -4.51 -2.03
CA PHE A 204 -21.15 -4.68 -3.37
C PHE A 204 -22.25 -5.75 -3.42
N GLU A 205 -22.07 -6.89 -2.75
CA GLU A 205 -23.05 -7.98 -2.81
C GLU A 205 -24.23 -7.81 -1.85
N ARG A 206 -24.00 -7.27 -0.64
CA ARG A 206 -25.07 -7.11 0.36
C ARG A 206 -25.52 -5.67 0.57
N ARG A 207 -24.91 -4.69 -0.11
CA ARG A 207 -25.16 -3.25 0.10
C ARG A 207 -25.01 -2.85 1.56
N MET A 208 -24.18 -3.58 2.31
CA MET A 208 -23.91 -3.29 3.72
C MET A 208 -23.04 -2.04 3.80
N LEU A 209 -23.65 -0.93 4.21
CA LEU A 209 -22.94 0.30 4.53
C LEU A 209 -22.33 0.15 5.94
N VAL A 210 -21.04 0.45 6.08
CA VAL A 210 -20.44 0.53 7.42
C VAL A 210 -21.07 1.74 8.13
N PRO A 211 -21.49 1.60 9.40
CA PRO A 211 -22.07 2.71 10.14
C PRO A 211 -21.08 3.87 10.22
N ARG A 212 -21.59 5.11 10.14
CA ARG A 212 -20.76 6.33 10.10
C ARG A 212 -19.78 6.41 11.27
N LEU A 213 -20.21 5.98 12.45
CA LEU A 213 -19.37 5.93 13.64
C LEU A 213 -18.18 4.99 13.48
N ALA A 214 -18.38 3.81 12.88
CA ALA A 214 -17.27 2.89 12.66
C ALA A 214 -16.25 3.44 11.66
N LEU A 215 -16.68 4.25 10.67
CA LEU A 215 -15.76 4.94 9.75
C LEU A 215 -14.93 6.01 10.46
N ILE A 216 -15.56 6.80 11.34
CA ILE A 216 -14.85 7.82 12.14
C ILE A 216 -13.87 7.15 13.11
N LEU A 217 -14.30 6.08 13.78
CA LEU A 217 -13.47 5.31 14.71
C LEU A 217 -12.37 4.52 13.99
N ALA A 218 -12.53 4.19 12.71
CA ALA A 218 -11.48 3.53 11.94
C ALA A 218 -10.25 4.42 11.74
N ILE A 219 -10.41 5.75 11.71
CA ILE A 219 -9.30 6.70 11.52
C ILE A 219 -8.22 6.55 12.62
N PRO A 220 -8.54 6.70 13.92
CA PRO A 220 -7.55 6.51 14.98
C PRO A 220 -7.05 5.05 15.06
N VAL A 221 -7.88 4.06 14.76
CA VAL A 221 -7.46 2.65 14.73
C VAL A 221 -6.40 2.42 13.63
N ILE A 222 -6.62 2.95 12.42
CA ILE A 222 -5.65 2.87 11.32
C ILE A 222 -4.35 3.58 11.70
N LEU A 223 -4.43 4.74 12.37
CA LEU A 223 -3.25 5.43 12.87
C LEU A 223 -2.44 4.53 13.82
N VAL A 224 -3.07 3.91 14.82
CA VAL A 224 -2.41 2.99 15.75
C VAL A 224 -1.78 1.80 15.01
N ILE A 225 -2.49 1.20 14.06
CA ILE A 225 -1.97 0.09 13.24
C ILE A 225 -0.71 0.54 12.46
N VAL A 226 -0.74 1.73 11.87
CA VAL A 226 0.39 2.28 11.12
C VAL A 226 1.60 2.54 12.02
N LEU A 227 1.38 2.93 13.28
CA LEU A 227 2.44 3.16 14.27
C LEU A 227 3.07 1.86 14.77
N VAL A 228 2.25 0.85 15.10
CA VAL A 228 2.70 -0.40 15.72
C VAL A 228 3.27 -1.40 14.70
N ALA A 229 2.79 -1.36 13.45
CA ALA A 229 3.17 -2.34 12.44
C ALA A 229 4.67 -2.45 12.08
N PRO A 230 5.54 -1.41 12.12
CA PRO A 230 6.94 -1.59 11.80
C PRO A 230 7.68 -2.36 12.90
N GLU A 231 7.32 -2.14 14.17
CA GLU A 231 7.90 -2.84 15.32
C GLU A 231 7.39 -4.28 15.40
N TYR A 232 6.08 -4.47 15.25
CA TYR A 232 5.46 -5.80 15.16
C TYR A 232 6.16 -6.70 14.12
N ARG A 233 6.45 -6.14 12.95
CA ARG A 233 7.08 -6.86 11.82
C ARG A 233 8.50 -7.38 12.10
N LYS A 234 9.23 -6.76 13.03
CA LYS A 234 10.56 -7.24 13.43
C LYS A 234 10.49 -8.56 14.19
N HIS A 235 9.37 -8.81 14.86
CA HIS A 235 9.20 -9.92 15.80
C HIS A 235 8.14 -10.96 15.37
N SER A 236 7.29 -10.64 14.39
CA SER A 236 6.18 -11.52 13.95
C SER A 236 6.57 -12.68 13.03
N GLN A 237 7.82 -12.75 12.60
CA GLN A 237 8.28 -13.75 11.63
C GLN A 237 8.52 -15.10 12.30
N ILE A 238 8.44 -16.20 11.55
CA ILE A 238 8.67 -17.54 12.08
C ILE A 238 10.12 -17.64 12.55
N GLY A 239 10.32 -17.89 13.85
CA GLY A 239 11.62 -17.85 14.53
C GLY A 239 11.88 -16.57 15.35
N GLY A 240 10.97 -15.60 15.29
CA GLY A 240 10.99 -14.39 16.12
C GLY A 240 10.35 -14.58 17.50
N ASP A 241 10.65 -13.64 18.40
CA ASP A 241 10.07 -13.60 19.75
C ASP A 241 8.68 -12.95 19.73
N PHE A 242 7.64 -13.77 19.57
CA PHE A 242 6.25 -13.31 19.56
C PHE A 242 5.82 -12.60 20.86
N SER A 243 6.49 -12.85 21.98
CA SER A 243 6.18 -12.16 23.24
C SER A 243 6.47 -10.66 23.12
N LYS A 244 7.56 -10.31 22.44
CA LYS A 244 7.93 -8.90 22.17
C LYS A 244 7.05 -8.25 21.12
N ALA A 245 6.40 -9.03 20.25
CA ALA A 245 5.48 -8.52 19.24
C ALA A 245 4.16 -8.02 19.85
N ILE A 246 3.76 -8.52 21.03
CA ILE A 246 2.52 -8.14 21.72
C ILE A 246 2.74 -6.96 22.66
N ASP A 247 3.95 -6.83 23.24
CA ASP A 247 4.29 -5.82 24.25
C ASP A 247 4.75 -4.47 23.67
N VAL A 248 4.20 -4.09 22.51
CA VAL A 248 4.59 -2.84 21.84
C VAL A 248 3.91 -1.65 22.53
N ASP A 249 4.70 -0.77 23.14
CA ASP A 249 4.21 0.47 23.73
C ASP A 249 3.78 1.46 22.64
N VAL A 250 2.46 1.65 22.51
CA VAL A 250 1.86 2.57 21.53
C VAL A 250 2.26 4.02 21.79
N ALA A 251 2.43 4.42 23.06
CA ALA A 251 2.81 5.78 23.42
C ALA A 251 4.27 6.06 23.03
N GLU A 252 5.16 5.10 23.24
CA GLU A 252 6.55 5.20 22.80
C GLU A 252 6.63 5.30 21.27
N GLN A 253 5.94 4.41 20.54
CA GLN A 253 5.90 4.45 19.08
C GLN A 253 5.27 5.74 18.54
N PHE A 254 4.24 6.27 19.19
CA PHE A 254 3.68 7.56 18.85
C PHE A 254 4.71 8.68 19.08
N SER A 255 5.40 8.68 20.22
CA SER A 255 6.44 9.67 20.51
C SER A 255 7.56 9.65 19.46
N HIS A 256 8.03 8.46 19.08
CA HIS A 256 9.03 8.23 18.05
C HIS A 256 8.54 8.69 16.67
N PHE A 257 7.30 8.35 16.30
CA PHE A 257 6.70 8.82 15.05
C PHE A 257 6.55 10.34 15.01
N THR A 258 6.21 10.97 16.15
CA THR A 258 6.11 12.43 16.28
C THR A 258 7.43 13.15 16.52
N SER A 259 8.54 12.43 16.74
CA SER A 259 9.89 12.99 16.88
C SER A 259 10.77 12.80 15.64
N GLU A 260 10.63 11.68 14.92
CA GLU A 260 11.39 11.40 13.70
C GLU A 260 10.60 11.63 12.40
N GLY A 261 9.27 11.56 12.48
CA GLY A 261 8.36 11.77 11.35
C GLY A 261 8.27 10.54 10.46
N ALA A 262 7.27 10.49 9.58
CA ALA A 262 7.23 9.43 8.59
C ALA A 262 8.43 9.55 7.64
N THR A 263 9.27 8.51 7.58
CA THR A 263 10.42 8.41 6.69
C THR A 263 10.06 8.74 5.24
N GLU A 264 8.86 8.37 4.81
CA GLU A 264 8.33 8.64 3.47
C GLU A 264 8.12 10.14 3.22
N VAL A 265 7.60 10.88 4.20
CA VAL A 265 7.38 12.33 4.09
C VAL A 265 8.73 13.04 4.06
N ARG A 266 9.65 12.64 4.93
CA ARG A 266 11.02 13.18 4.96
C ARG A 266 11.77 12.94 3.65
N ASN A 267 11.67 11.74 3.10
CA ASN A 267 12.21 11.42 1.78
C ASN A 267 11.58 12.30 0.68
N GLY A 268 10.26 12.53 0.75
CA GLY A 268 9.57 13.45 -0.15
C GLY A 268 10.11 14.88 -0.07
N VAL A 269 10.36 15.41 1.14
CA VAL A 269 10.97 16.73 1.34
C VAL A 269 12.36 16.79 0.73
N TYR A 270 13.21 15.78 0.95
CA TYR A 270 14.54 15.73 0.34
C TYR A 270 14.49 15.68 -1.18
N ILE A 271 13.61 14.86 -1.76
CA ILE A 271 13.49 14.74 -3.23
C ILE A 271 13.02 16.07 -3.82
N ILE A 272 12.03 16.72 -3.21
CA ILE A 272 11.52 18.01 -3.70
C ILE A 272 12.58 19.09 -3.56
N GLY A 273 13.27 19.16 -2.43
CA GLY A 273 14.35 20.13 -2.19
C GLY A 273 15.54 19.94 -3.13
N ALA A 274 15.98 18.69 -3.36
CA ALA A 274 17.05 18.38 -4.31
C ALA A 274 16.64 18.72 -5.74
N THR A 275 15.42 18.33 -6.16
CA THR A 275 14.89 18.61 -7.50
C THR A 275 14.83 20.12 -7.78
N ASP A 276 14.43 20.91 -6.79
CA ASP A 276 14.34 22.36 -6.91
C ASP A 276 15.72 23.04 -7.00
N ARG A 277 16.69 22.62 -6.18
CA ARG A 277 18.05 23.19 -6.21
C ARG A 277 18.81 22.85 -7.47
N GLU A 278 18.63 21.63 -7.97
CA GLU A 278 19.35 21.14 -9.13
C GLU A 278 18.60 21.37 -10.44
N MET A 279 17.35 21.83 -10.37
CA MET A 279 16.46 22.01 -11.52
C MET A 279 16.29 20.74 -12.37
N VAL A 280 16.42 19.55 -11.76
CA VAL A 280 16.33 18.25 -12.44
C VAL A 280 14.87 17.85 -12.58
N LEU A 281 14.18 18.49 -13.52
CA LEU A 281 12.80 18.14 -13.87
C LEU A 281 12.78 16.86 -14.70
N GLN A 282 12.18 15.80 -14.16
CA GLN A 282 12.11 14.50 -14.83
C GLN A 282 10.98 14.41 -15.87
N TRP A 283 10.11 15.43 -16.00
CA TRP A 283 8.98 15.47 -16.95
C TRP A 283 8.11 14.20 -17.00
N GLY A 284 8.01 13.49 -15.87
CA GLY A 284 7.26 12.22 -15.78
C GLY A 284 8.05 10.97 -16.18
N ALA A 285 9.34 11.05 -16.51
CA ALA A 285 10.17 9.90 -16.85
C ALA A 285 10.23 8.85 -15.73
N SER A 286 10.34 9.28 -14.45
CA SER A 286 10.28 8.35 -13.32
C SER A 286 8.91 7.68 -13.19
N TYR A 287 7.82 8.42 -13.43
CA TYR A 287 6.48 7.84 -13.46
C TYR A 287 6.34 6.82 -14.60
N TYR A 288 6.73 7.19 -15.82
CA TYR A 288 6.73 6.29 -16.98
C TYR A 288 7.58 5.04 -16.72
N ASN A 289 8.80 5.20 -16.22
CA ASN A 289 9.68 4.09 -15.85
C ASN A 289 9.06 3.21 -14.76
N GLY A 290 8.36 3.79 -13.78
CA GLY A 290 7.59 3.07 -12.78
C GLY A 290 6.47 2.24 -13.41
N VAL A 291 5.69 2.84 -14.32
CA VAL A 291 4.64 2.14 -15.07
C VAL A 291 5.22 0.98 -15.88
N VAL A 292 6.28 1.20 -16.65
CA VAL A 292 6.92 0.14 -17.43
C VAL A 292 7.49 -0.96 -16.52
N ARG A 293 8.13 -0.60 -15.39
CA ARG A 293 8.67 -1.58 -14.44
C ARG A 293 7.59 -2.47 -13.86
N ASN A 294 6.45 -1.89 -13.48
CA ASN A 294 5.38 -2.58 -12.76
C ASN A 294 4.41 -3.32 -13.69
N PHE A 295 4.10 -2.76 -14.86
CA PHE A 295 3.06 -3.29 -15.75
C PHE A 295 3.60 -4.06 -16.95
N VAL A 296 4.86 -3.85 -17.35
CA VAL A 296 5.47 -4.60 -18.46
C VAL A 296 6.36 -5.70 -17.88
N PRO A 297 5.87 -6.95 -17.77
CA PRO A 297 6.64 -8.04 -17.19
C PRO A 297 7.85 -8.40 -18.06
N ARG A 298 9.02 -8.54 -17.42
CA ARG A 298 10.30 -8.86 -18.09
C ARG A 298 10.24 -10.20 -18.83
N PHE A 299 9.38 -11.14 -18.42
CA PHE A 299 9.25 -12.44 -19.07
C PHE A 299 8.49 -12.41 -20.41
N ILE A 300 7.60 -11.43 -20.63
CA ILE A 300 6.86 -11.32 -21.90
C ILE A 300 7.71 -10.63 -22.96
N VAL A 301 8.36 -9.52 -22.57
CA VAL A 301 9.10 -8.66 -23.52
C VAL A 301 10.59 -8.97 -23.58
N GLY A 302 11.13 -9.74 -22.64
CA GLY A 302 12.56 -9.96 -22.49
C GLY A 302 13.26 -8.84 -21.71
N ALA A 303 14.42 -9.16 -21.14
CA ALA A 303 15.26 -8.22 -20.38
C ALA A 303 15.70 -7.03 -21.23
N ASP A 304 16.27 -7.32 -22.40
CA ASP A 304 16.92 -6.33 -23.25
C ASP A 304 15.94 -5.30 -23.83
N VAL A 305 14.69 -5.72 -24.10
CA VAL A 305 13.65 -4.81 -24.60
C VAL A 305 13.13 -3.92 -23.48
N LYS A 306 12.97 -4.48 -22.28
CA LYS A 306 12.53 -3.71 -21.12
C LYS A 306 13.56 -2.67 -20.73
N GLU A 307 14.84 -3.03 -20.70
CA GLU A 307 15.94 -2.11 -20.36
C GLU A 307 16.14 -1.02 -21.40
N ARG A 308 15.93 -1.31 -22.70
CA ARG A 308 15.94 -0.28 -23.75
C ARG A 308 14.78 0.72 -23.66
N LYS A 309 13.61 0.29 -23.17
CA LYS A 309 12.43 1.15 -23.00
C LYS A 309 12.40 1.93 -21.69
N LEU A 310 13.17 1.50 -20.70
CA LEU A 310 13.41 2.32 -19.52
C LEU A 310 14.26 3.51 -19.98
N ASP A 311 13.63 4.67 -20.02
CA ASP A 311 14.19 5.83 -20.69
C ASP A 311 15.53 6.20 -20.04
N ASN A 312 16.59 6.21 -20.86
CA ASN A 312 17.91 6.71 -20.50
C ASN A 312 17.95 8.24 -20.41
N LEU A 313 16.80 8.93 -20.41
CA LEU A 313 16.70 10.39 -20.34
C LEU A 313 17.27 11.00 -19.04
N CYS A 314 17.52 10.20 -18.00
CA CYS A 314 18.25 10.62 -16.78
C CYS A 314 19.62 9.93 -16.63
N SER A 315 20.19 9.38 -17.71
CA SER A 315 21.54 8.82 -17.71
C SER A 315 22.66 9.88 -17.84
N SER A 316 22.35 11.16 -17.65
CA SER A 316 23.42 12.10 -17.26
C SER A 316 24.01 11.57 -15.96
N SER A 317 25.34 11.56 -15.88
CA SER A 317 26.17 10.97 -14.83
C SER A 317 25.81 11.40 -13.39
N GLU A 318 24.97 12.43 -13.24
CA GLU A 318 24.44 12.94 -11.98
C GLU A 318 23.31 12.06 -11.39
N GLY A 319 22.43 11.47 -12.22
CA GLY A 319 21.32 10.63 -11.72
C GLY A 319 21.77 9.38 -10.94
N ARG A 320 22.98 8.86 -11.22
CA ARG A 320 23.60 7.76 -10.45
C ARG A 320 24.21 8.21 -9.13
N ARG A 321 24.63 9.47 -9.00
CA ARG A 321 25.12 9.99 -7.71
C ARG A 321 23.97 10.09 -6.70
N TYR A 322 22.76 10.44 -7.15
CA TYR A 322 21.61 10.57 -6.25
C TYR A 322 20.92 9.27 -5.87
N SER A 323 20.95 8.22 -6.72
CA SER A 323 20.51 6.90 -6.28
C SER A 323 21.44 6.33 -5.20
N ILE A 324 22.74 6.66 -5.24
CA ILE A 324 23.71 6.32 -4.20
C ILE A 324 23.48 7.14 -2.92
N ILE A 325 23.10 8.43 -3.01
CA ILE A 325 22.77 9.26 -1.84
C ILE A 325 21.43 8.84 -1.20
N LEU A 326 20.41 8.47 -2.00
CA LEU A 326 19.16 7.89 -1.49
C LEU A 326 19.38 6.49 -0.89
N ALA A 327 20.31 5.69 -1.44
CA ALA A 327 20.70 4.40 -0.88
C ALA A 327 21.58 4.52 0.38
N SER A 328 22.34 5.61 0.55
CA SER A 328 23.12 5.87 1.76
C SER A 328 22.28 6.52 2.86
N ALA A 329 21.28 7.34 2.51
CA ALA A 329 20.32 7.91 3.47
C ALA A 329 19.34 6.86 4.03
N THR A 330 19.13 5.74 3.33
CA THR A 330 18.29 4.61 3.78
C THR A 330 19.07 3.51 4.52
N LYS A 331 20.38 3.66 4.71
CA LYS A 331 21.15 2.82 5.64
C LYS A 331 21.35 3.56 6.96
N PRO A 332 20.44 3.45 7.96
CA PRO A 332 20.87 3.69 9.32
C PRO A 332 21.89 2.59 9.68
N ASN A 333 22.93 2.98 10.41
CA ASN A 333 24.08 2.18 10.82
C ASN A 333 23.69 0.83 11.47
N PHE A 334 23.46 -0.21 10.66
CA PHE A 334 23.18 -1.57 11.13
C PHE A 334 24.40 -2.50 11.10
N TRP A 335 25.60 -1.92 11.04
CA TRP A 335 26.86 -2.64 11.25
C TRP A 335 27.78 -1.84 12.17
N ARG A 336 27.43 -1.82 13.45
CA ARG A 336 28.37 -1.99 14.56
C ARG A 336 27.73 -2.92 15.58
#